data_AF-V7FH58-F1
#
_entry.id   AF-V7FH58-F1
#
_cell.length_a   1.000
_cell.length_b   1.000
_cell.length_c   1.000
_cell.angle_alpha   90.00
_cell.angle_beta   90.00
_cell.angle_gamma   90.00
#
_symmetry.space_group_name_H-M   'P 1'
#
loop_
_entity.id
_entity.type
_entity.pdbx_description
1 polymer ?
#
loop_
_entity_poly.entity_id
_entity_poly.type
_entity_poly.pdbx_seq_one_letter_code
_entity_poly.pdbx_strand_id
1 'polypeptide(L)'
;MGHVRHQQLVGGALEILIRIGNRLCEAGLVARDHYEEDHRRVLLRLTDRADDSLADLSAAHLDELGRIEPMLKRLLAGRGA
;
A
#
# COMPACT_ATOMS: atom_id res chain seq x y z
N MET A 1 -0.89 -8.26 -39.50
CA MET A 1 -0.27 -7.21 -38.65
C MET A 1 -1.03 -7.15 -37.33
N GLY A 2 -0.47 -7.71 -36.26
CA GLY A 2 -1.14 -7.79 -34.96
C GLY A 2 -0.19 -8.31 -33.89
N HIS A 3 0.72 -7.44 -33.43
CA HIS A 3 1.66 -7.77 -32.36
C HIS A 3 2.04 -6.55 -31.50
N VAL A 4 1.11 -5.62 -31.33
CA VAL A 4 1.30 -4.44 -30.45
C VAL A 4 0.05 -4.28 -29.59
N ARG A 5 -0.08 -5.11 -28.55
CA ARG A 5 -1.04 -4.85 -27.47
C ARG A 5 -0.65 -5.45 -26.12
N HIS A 6 0.28 -6.40 -26.07
CA HIS A 6 0.72 -7.03 -24.82
C HIS A 6 1.89 -6.30 -24.11
N GLN A 7 2.69 -5.48 -24.81
CA GLN A 7 3.80 -4.73 -24.19
C GLN A 7 3.39 -3.42 -23.51
N GLN A 8 2.19 -2.88 -23.77
CA GLN A 8 1.76 -1.57 -23.25
C GLN A 8 1.37 -1.62 -21.75
N LEU A 9 0.82 -2.73 -21.28
CA LEU A 9 0.33 -2.87 -19.89
C LEU A 9 1.45 -3.09 -18.87
N VAL A 10 2.51 -3.81 -19.25
CA VAL A 10 3.68 -4.04 -18.37
C VAL A 10 4.49 -2.76 -18.18
N GLY A 11 4.61 -1.93 -19.22
CA GLY A 11 5.25 -0.61 -19.12
C GLY A 11 4.50 0.35 -18.19
N GLY A 12 3.17 0.41 -18.30
CA GLY A 12 2.34 1.32 -17.49
C GLY A 12 2.27 0.96 -16.00
N ALA A 13 2.20 -0.33 -15.65
CA ALA A 13 2.18 -0.75 -14.25
C ALA A 13 3.54 -0.50 -13.55
N LEU A 14 4.65 -0.66 -14.28
CA LEU A 14 5.98 -0.37 -13.76
C LEU A 14 6.18 1.14 -13.51
N GLU A 15 5.67 1.99 -14.40
CA GLU A 15 5.71 3.45 -14.22
C GLU A 15 4.97 3.89 -12.96
N ILE A 16 3.79 3.31 -12.70
CA ILE A 16 3.01 3.59 -11.48
C ILE A 16 3.81 3.20 -10.24
N LEU A 17 4.43 2.02 -10.24
CA LEU A 17 5.22 1.53 -9.10
C LEU A 17 6.40 2.44 -8.80
N ILE A 18 7.15 2.84 -9.84
CA ILE A 18 8.29 3.76 -9.71
C ILE A 18 7.82 5.12 -9.16
N ARG A 19 6.74 5.67 -9.72
CA ARG A 19 6.18 6.96 -9.30
C ARG A 19 5.72 6.93 -7.84
N ILE A 20 5.07 5.87 -7.41
CA ILE A 20 4.65 5.71 -6.02
C ILE A 20 5.87 5.60 -5.11
N GLY A 21 6.86 4.78 -5.47
CA GLY A 21 8.11 4.66 -4.72
C GLY A 21 8.82 6.00 -4.54
N ASN A 22 8.92 6.82 -5.61
CA ASN A 22 9.49 8.16 -5.53
C ASN A 22 8.75 9.06 -4.54
N ARG A 23 7.41 9.12 -4.64
CA ARG A 23 6.60 9.96 -3.76
C ARG A 23 6.68 9.54 -2.29
N LEU A 24 6.78 8.23 -2.04
CA LEU A 24 6.97 7.72 -0.67
C LEU A 24 8.35 8.07 -0.12
N CYS A 25 9.40 8.07 -0.96
CA CYS A 25 10.72 8.55 -0.57
C CYS A 25 10.72 10.06 -0.30
N GLU A 26 10.11 10.87 -1.18
CA GLU A 26 9.98 12.32 -1.00
C GLU A 26 9.20 12.68 0.27
N ALA A 27 8.21 11.87 0.64
CA ALA A 27 7.46 12.03 1.88
C ALA A 27 8.20 11.54 3.14
N GLY A 28 9.40 10.96 2.99
CA GLY A 28 10.18 10.40 4.10
C GLY A 28 9.57 9.14 4.72
N LEU A 29 8.68 8.45 4.00
CA LEU A 29 8.02 7.22 4.47
C LEU A 29 8.78 5.96 4.05
N VAL A 30 9.62 6.06 3.02
CA VAL A 30 10.44 4.96 2.52
C VAL A 30 11.86 5.44 2.30
N ALA A 31 12.85 4.64 2.67
CA ALA A 31 14.26 4.83 2.36
C ALA A 31 14.71 3.86 1.26
N ARG A 32 15.69 4.29 0.46
CA ARG A 32 16.37 3.46 -0.54
C ARG A 32 17.73 3.04 -0.01
N ASP A 33 17.90 1.75 0.19
CA ASP A 33 19.20 1.16 0.49
C ASP A 33 19.78 0.55 -0.78
N HIS A 34 21.02 0.94 -1.09
CA HIS A 34 21.82 0.28 -2.12
C HIS A 34 22.52 -0.90 -1.47
N TYR A 35 22.36 -2.09 -2.05
CA TYR A 35 23.06 -3.28 -1.56
C TYR A 35 24.55 -3.15 -1.96
N GLU A 36 25.45 -3.12 -0.98
CA GLU A 36 26.89 -2.90 -1.17
C GLU A 36 27.56 -3.92 -2.12
N GLU A 37 26.98 -5.11 -2.29
CA GLU A 37 27.53 -6.16 -3.19
C GLU A 37 26.87 -6.19 -4.59
N ASP A 38 25.74 -5.51 -4.81
CA ASP A 38 25.07 -5.46 -6.13
C ASP A 38 24.27 -4.15 -6.28
N HIS A 39 24.94 -3.12 -6.81
CA HIS A 39 24.35 -1.79 -7.05
C HIS A 39 23.16 -1.77 -8.04
N ARG A 40 22.84 -2.90 -8.67
CA ARG A 40 21.65 -3.03 -9.54
C ARG A 40 20.36 -3.27 -8.76
N ARG A 41 20.45 -3.58 -7.46
CA ARG A 41 19.29 -3.80 -6.60
C ARG A 41 19.09 -2.60 -5.68
N VAL A 42 17.89 -2.04 -5.74
CA VAL A 42 17.42 -1.01 -4.82
C VAL A 42 16.44 -1.67 -3.88
N LEU A 43 16.74 -1.67 -2.58
CA LEU A 43 15.81 -2.11 -1.56
C LEU A 43 15.04 -0.89 -1.04
N LEU A 44 13.71 -1.02 -0.94
CA LEU A 44 12.87 -0.05 -0.29
C LEU A 44 12.56 -0.54 1.13
N ARG A 45 12.84 0.31 2.13
CA ARG A 45 12.51 0.03 3.53
C ARG A 45 11.60 1.12 4.07
N LEU A 46 10.66 0.75 4.92
CA LEU A 46 9.90 1.73 5.69
C LEU A 46 10.85 2.46 6.63
N THR A 47 10.57 3.74 6.84
CA THR A 47 11.20 4.52 7.91
C THR A 47 10.44 4.30 9.21
N ASP A 48 11.09 4.56 10.36
CA ASP A 48 10.42 4.46 11.67
C ASP A 48 9.12 5.29 11.71
N ARG A 49 9.16 6.49 11.13
CA ARG A 49 7.97 7.34 10.97
C ARG A 49 6.84 6.66 10.20
N ALA A 50 7.16 5.90 9.16
CA ALA A 50 6.15 5.20 8.37
C ALA A 50 5.56 4.03 9.14
N ASP A 51 6.36 3.30 9.91
CA ASP A 51 5.87 2.26 10.80
C ASP A 51 4.92 2.83 11.86
N ASP A 52 5.26 3.96 12.49
CA ASP A 52 4.38 4.66 13.43
C ASP A 52 3.07 5.10 12.74
N SER A 53 3.17 5.70 11.55
CA SER A 53 2.00 6.15 10.79
C SER A 53 1.08 4.98 10.39
N LEU A 54 1.64 3.82 10.07
CA LEU A 54 0.89 2.62 9.75
C LEU A 54 0.23 2.02 11.00
N ALA A 55 0.91 2.05 12.15
CA ALA A 55 0.34 1.61 13.42
C ALA A 55 -0.88 2.47 13.79
N ASP A 56 -0.74 3.80 13.71
CA ASP A 56 -1.84 4.73 13.98
C ASP A 56 -3.02 4.54 13.03
N LEU A 57 -2.75 4.41 11.72
CA LEU A 57 -3.80 4.20 10.72
C LEU A 57 -4.52 2.87 10.94
N SER A 58 -3.78 1.81 11.28
CA SER A 58 -4.34 0.49 11.54
C SER A 58 -5.20 0.51 12.81
N ALA A 59 -4.72 1.16 13.87
CA ALA A 59 -5.49 1.33 15.10
C ALA A 59 -6.79 2.09 14.84
N ALA A 60 -6.73 3.22 14.14
CA ALA A 60 -7.91 4.01 13.79
C ALA A 60 -8.92 3.20 12.94
N HIS A 61 -8.42 2.37 12.02
CA HIS A 61 -9.28 1.52 11.19
C HIS A 61 -9.97 0.43 12.01
N LEU A 62 -9.25 -0.23 12.91
CA LEU A 62 -9.83 -1.24 13.82
C LEU A 62 -10.87 -0.62 14.75
N ASP A 63 -10.62 0.59 15.24
CA ASP A 63 -11.54 1.33 16.10
C ASP A 63 -12.84 1.65 15.34
N GLU A 64 -12.73 2.07 14.08
CA GLU A 64 -13.89 2.33 13.22
C GLU A 64 -14.69 1.05 12.93
N LEU A 65 -14.01 -0.06 12.63
CA LEU A 65 -14.67 -1.35 12.46
C LEU A 65 -15.42 -1.77 13.72
N GLY A 66 -14.81 -1.60 14.90
CA GLY A 66 -15.43 -1.89 16.18
C GLY A 66 -16.68 -1.05 16.46
N ARG A 67 -16.73 0.20 15.98
CA ARG A 67 -17.94 1.05 16.09
C ARG A 67 -19.05 0.63 15.15
N ILE A 68 -18.71 0.16 13.95
CA ILE A 68 -19.69 -0.24 12.92
C ILE A 68 -20.24 -1.65 13.21
N GLU A 69 -19.44 -2.54 13.80
CA GLU A 69 -19.78 -3.94 14.07
C GLU A 69 -21.13 -4.13 14.79
N PRO A 70 -21.46 -3.41 15.89
CA PRO A 70 -22.75 -3.56 16.57
C PRO A 70 -23.94 -3.20 15.69
N MET A 71 -23.80 -2.17 14.85
CA MET A 71 -24.87 -1.76 13.93
C MET A 71 -25.09 -2.82 12.85
N LEU A 72 -24.01 -3.38 12.29
CA LEU A 72 -24.08 -4.48 11.33
C LEU A 72 -24.72 -5.73 11.94
N LYS A 73 -24.34 -6.10 13.17
CA LYS A 73 -24.95 -7.24 13.89
C LYS A 73 -26.46 -7.06 14.06
N ARG A 74 -26.92 -5.86 14.42
CA ARG A 74 -28.36 -5.55 14.54
C ARG A 74 -29.10 -5.69 13.21
N LEU A 75 -28.52 -5.16 12.12
CA LEU A 75 -29.13 -5.24 10.79
C LEU A 75 -29.21 -6.68 10.27
N LEU A 76 -28.18 -7.48 10.52
CA LEU A 76 -28.16 -8.89 10.12
C LEU A 76 -29.11 -9.74 10.98
N ALA A 77 -29.19 -9.49 12.28
CA ALA A 77 -30.14 -10.18 13.17
C ALA A 77 -31.60 -9.84 12.83
N GLY A 78 -31.88 -8.58 12.44
CA GLY A 78 -33.23 -8.14 12.06
C GLY A 78 -33.73 -8.62 10.69
N ARG A 79 -32.85 -9.20 9.84
CA ARG A 79 -33.22 -9.77 8.53
C ARG A 79 -33.46 -11.29 8.55
N GLY A 80 -33.31 -11.93 9.72
CA GLY A 80 -33.48 -13.38 9.89
C GLY A 80 -34.75 -13.79 10.66
N ALA A 81 -35.72 -12.89 10.84
CA ALA A 81 -37.00 -13.14 11.51
C ALA A 81 -38.17 -13.11 10.53
#